data_AF-A0A7N0SVJ8-F1
#
_entry.id   AF-A0A7N0SVJ8-F1
#
_cell.length_a   1.000
_cell.length_b   1.000
_cell.length_c   1.000
_cell.angle_alpha   90.00
_cell.angle_beta   90.00
_cell.angle_gamma   90.00
#
_symmetry.space_group_name_H-M   'P 1'
#
loop_
_entity.id
_entity.type
_entity.pdbx_description
1 polymer ?
#
loop_
_entity_poly.entity_id
_entity_poly.type
_entity_poly.pdbx_seq_one_letter_code
_entity_poly.pdbx_strand_id
1 'polypeptide(L)'
;MALQAPSSSFQTVKPSAALLASPAHTPRTSPNGLGLGLRSSFLPSFTLSVSSPQKQPRTQRAPRISMRAAAKQAYICRDCGYIYNDKTPFDNLPDKYFCPVCGAPKRRFKPYVPAVEKNANSTDVRKARKAELKRDEAVG
;
A
#
# COMPACT_ATOMS: atom_id res chain seq x y z
N MET A 1 21.09 23.21 46.92
CA MET A 1 20.91 21.89 46.30
C MET A 1 20.54 22.12 44.85
N ALA A 2 21.50 22.03 43.93
CA ALA A 2 21.26 22.25 42.51
C ALA A 2 22.11 21.28 41.72
N LEU A 3 21.47 20.33 41.03
CA LEU A 3 22.08 19.56 39.96
C LEU A 3 21.07 19.41 38.83
N GLN A 4 21.62 19.55 37.64
CA GLN A 4 21.01 20.05 36.41
C GLN A 4 20.78 18.87 35.45
N ALA A 5 19.64 18.86 34.76
CA ALA A 5 19.34 17.88 33.72
C ALA A 5 20.00 18.25 32.39
N PRO A 6 20.62 17.31 31.65
CA PRO A 6 21.06 17.58 30.29
C PRO A 6 19.96 17.25 29.27
N SER A 7 19.59 18.29 28.52
CA SER A 7 18.78 18.22 27.30
C SER A 7 19.66 17.77 26.12
N SER A 8 19.43 16.58 25.57
CA SER A 8 20.13 16.14 24.35
C SER A 8 19.25 16.36 23.12
N SER A 9 19.56 17.44 22.42
CA SER A 9 19.03 17.80 21.10
C SER A 9 19.80 17.02 20.02
N PHE A 10 19.13 16.19 19.23
CA PHE A 10 19.77 15.47 18.12
C PHE A 10 19.33 16.06 16.77
N GLN A 11 20.32 16.62 16.07
CA GLN A 11 20.20 17.27 14.77
C GLN A 11 20.11 16.23 13.65
N THR A 12 19.23 16.50 12.69
CA THR A 12 19.07 15.78 11.42
C THR A 12 20.20 16.14 10.46
N VAL A 13 21.02 15.16 10.07
CA VAL A 13 21.96 15.32 8.94
C VAL A 13 21.43 14.60 7.70
N LYS A 14 21.37 15.36 6.61
CA LYS A 14 20.95 15.00 5.25
C LYS A 14 22.21 14.76 4.42
N PRO A 15 22.34 13.65 3.66
CA PRO A 15 23.34 13.58 2.61
C PRO A 15 22.74 13.95 1.25
N SER A 16 23.41 14.89 0.61
CA SER A 16 23.20 15.35 -0.76
C SER A 16 23.70 14.33 -1.80
N ALA A 17 23.15 14.46 -3.00
CA ALA A 17 23.41 13.66 -4.18
C ALA A 17 24.87 13.69 -4.66
N ALA A 18 25.31 12.57 -5.24
CA ALA A 18 26.46 12.52 -6.15
C ALA A 18 26.09 11.68 -7.38
N LEU A 19 26.02 12.35 -8.53
CA LEU A 19 26.10 11.79 -9.88
C LEU A 19 27.52 11.24 -10.08
N LEU A 20 27.68 10.14 -10.83
CA LEU A 20 28.86 9.86 -11.68
C LEU A 20 28.58 8.65 -12.59
N ALA A 21 29.25 8.66 -13.73
CA ALA A 21 28.87 8.08 -15.01
C ALA A 21 29.30 6.61 -15.23
N SER A 22 28.72 6.03 -16.29
CA SER A 22 28.99 4.71 -16.91
C SER A 22 30.44 4.47 -17.34
N PRO A 23 30.78 3.22 -17.72
CA PRO A 23 31.10 2.98 -19.13
C PRO A 23 30.49 1.68 -19.72
N ALA A 24 30.38 1.66 -21.04
CA ALA A 24 29.92 0.57 -21.89
C ALA A 24 31.04 -0.42 -22.23
N HIS A 25 30.72 -1.68 -22.58
CA HIS A 25 31.40 -2.51 -23.59
C HIS A 25 30.52 -3.71 -24.02
N THR A 26 29.92 -3.55 -25.20
CA THR A 26 29.81 -4.46 -26.38
C THR A 26 29.38 -5.95 -26.30
N PRO A 27 28.82 -6.49 -27.40
CA PRO A 27 27.80 -7.53 -27.40
C PRO A 27 28.32 -8.93 -27.74
N ARG A 28 27.54 -9.97 -27.40
CA ARG A 28 27.73 -11.33 -27.94
C ARG A 28 26.57 -11.69 -28.85
N THR A 29 26.92 -11.87 -30.11
CA THR A 29 26.16 -12.47 -31.20
C THR A 29 25.81 -13.93 -30.91
N SER A 30 24.61 -14.35 -31.33
CA SER A 30 24.31 -15.75 -31.64
C SER A 30 23.44 -15.82 -32.91
N PRO A 31 23.77 -16.70 -33.87
CA PRO A 31 23.22 -16.68 -35.22
C PRO A 31 21.99 -17.59 -35.37
N ASN A 32 21.41 -17.52 -36.58
CA ASN A 32 20.34 -18.34 -37.16
C ASN A 32 18.93 -17.76 -36.88
N GLY A 33 18.20 -17.19 -37.83
CA GLY A 33 18.24 -17.35 -39.28
C GLY A 33 16.91 -17.94 -39.72
N LEU A 34 16.14 -17.18 -40.50
CA LEU A 34 15.22 -17.63 -41.55
C LEU A 34 14.62 -16.36 -42.14
N GLY A 35 15.19 -15.94 -43.27
CA GLY A 35 14.69 -14.81 -44.03
C GLY A 35 13.43 -15.19 -44.79
N LEU A 36 12.50 -14.25 -44.89
CA LEU A 36 11.67 -14.09 -46.06
C LEU A 36 11.74 -12.60 -46.42
N GLY A 37 12.60 -12.28 -47.39
CA GLY A 37 12.41 -11.07 -48.18
C GLY A 37 11.55 -11.43 -49.38
N LEU A 38 10.56 -10.61 -49.73
CA LEU A 38 10.48 -10.03 -51.08
C LEU A 38 9.41 -8.94 -51.16
N ARG A 39 9.89 -7.74 -51.47
CA ARG A 39 9.32 -6.69 -52.34
C ARG A 39 7.80 -6.68 -52.58
N SER A 40 7.19 -5.52 -52.38
CA SER A 40 6.65 -4.77 -53.52
C SER A 40 6.37 -3.31 -53.14
N SER A 41 6.82 -2.41 -53.99
CA SER A 41 6.53 -0.98 -53.95
C SER A 41 5.47 -0.71 -55.01
N PHE A 42 4.20 -0.53 -54.66
CA PHE A 42 3.19 0.04 -55.57
C PHE A 42 2.05 0.73 -54.76
N LEU A 43 2.16 2.07 -54.64
CA LEU A 43 1.17 3.18 -54.80
C LEU A 43 -0.31 3.00 -54.34
N PRO A 44 -1.17 4.04 -54.29
CA PRO A 44 -1.04 5.47 -53.97
C PRO A 44 -2.11 5.94 -52.94
N SER A 45 -2.14 7.26 -52.69
CA SER A 45 -3.07 8.03 -51.87
C SER A 45 -4.54 7.59 -51.87
N PHE A 46 -5.09 7.36 -50.68
CA PHE A 46 -6.46 7.75 -50.34
C PHE A 46 -6.47 8.40 -48.97
N THR A 47 -6.45 9.73 -48.95
CA THR A 47 -6.82 10.52 -47.78
C THR A 47 -8.35 10.45 -47.63
N LEU A 48 -8.86 9.46 -46.89
CA LEU A 48 -10.19 9.58 -46.30
C LEU A 48 -10.08 10.37 -45.00
N SER A 49 -10.46 11.65 -45.07
CA SER A 49 -10.77 12.47 -43.91
C SER A 49 -11.96 11.85 -43.17
N VAL A 50 -11.69 11.02 -42.17
CA VAL A 50 -12.71 10.64 -41.20
C VAL A 50 -12.91 11.84 -40.27
N SER A 51 -14.05 12.52 -40.43
CA SER A 51 -14.51 13.53 -39.48
C SER A 51 -14.76 12.83 -38.15
N SER A 52 -13.82 12.98 -37.21
CA SER A 52 -13.97 12.53 -35.84
C SER A 52 -14.98 13.42 -35.12
N PRO A 53 -16.17 12.93 -34.71
CA PRO A 53 -17.01 13.71 -33.83
C PRO A 53 -16.27 13.80 -32.50
N GLN A 54 -15.90 15.03 -32.14
CA GLN A 54 -15.30 15.40 -30.87
C GLN A 54 -16.25 14.98 -29.74
N LYS A 55 -16.10 13.75 -29.22
CA LYS A 55 -16.67 13.37 -27.94
C LYS A 55 -15.65 13.72 -26.88
N GLN A 56 -15.81 14.91 -26.33
CA GLN A 56 -15.12 15.34 -25.12
C GLN A 56 -15.22 14.23 -24.06
N PRO A 57 -14.10 13.72 -23.51
CA PRO A 57 -14.16 12.94 -22.30
C PRO A 57 -14.49 13.94 -21.19
N ARG A 58 -15.77 14.04 -20.83
CA ARG A 58 -16.16 14.58 -19.54
C ARG A 58 -15.56 13.63 -18.51
N THR A 59 -14.39 13.99 -17.99
CA THR A 59 -13.83 13.38 -16.79
C THR A 59 -14.70 13.83 -15.62
N GLN A 60 -15.92 13.28 -15.55
CA GLN A 60 -16.72 13.34 -14.34
C GLN A 60 -15.93 12.55 -13.30
N ARG A 61 -15.17 13.28 -12.49
CA ARG A 61 -14.37 12.75 -11.40
C ARG A 61 -15.33 11.98 -10.51
N ALA A 62 -15.23 10.65 -10.56
CA ALA A 62 -16.09 9.75 -9.83
C ALA A 62 -16.18 10.19 -8.36
N PRO A 63 -17.38 10.24 -7.76
CA PRO A 63 -17.52 10.59 -6.36
C PRO A 63 -16.72 9.59 -5.55
N ARG A 64 -15.63 10.07 -4.91
CA ARG A 64 -14.90 9.25 -3.96
C ARG A 64 -15.74 9.18 -2.70
N ILE A 65 -16.52 8.11 -2.58
CA ILE A 65 -17.14 7.70 -1.32
C ILE A 65 -15.98 7.38 -0.37
N SER A 66 -15.45 8.40 0.31
CA SER A 66 -14.58 8.15 1.44
C SER A 66 -15.50 7.76 2.59
N MET A 67 -15.54 6.46 2.93
CA MET A 67 -16.14 6.06 4.19
C MET A 67 -15.37 6.78 5.30
N ARG A 68 -15.99 7.78 5.92
CA ARG A 68 -15.56 8.28 7.23
C ARG A 68 -15.93 7.19 8.23
N ALA A 69 -15.06 6.19 8.34
CA ALA A 69 -15.05 5.31 9.50
C ALA A 69 -14.74 6.21 10.70
N ALA A 70 -15.79 6.64 11.40
CA ALA A 70 -15.62 7.18 12.73
C ALA A 70 -14.86 6.11 13.51
N ALA A 71 -13.68 6.45 14.02
CA ALA A 71 -12.78 5.57 14.77
C ALA A 71 -13.36 5.22 16.16
N LYS A 72 -14.63 4.83 16.19
CA LYS A 72 -15.27 4.18 17.33
C LYS A 72 -14.72 2.77 17.40
N GLN A 73 -14.46 2.27 18.60
CA GLN A 73 -13.99 0.92 18.84
C GLN A 73 -14.91 -0.10 18.14
N ALA A 74 -14.44 -0.59 17.00
CA ALA A 74 -15.13 -1.60 16.22
C ALA A 74 -14.89 -2.96 16.86
N TYR A 75 -15.83 -3.89 16.70
CA TYR A 75 -15.68 -5.26 17.20
C TYR A 75 -15.83 -6.26 16.06
N ILE A 76 -14.95 -7.26 15.98
CA ILE A 76 -14.98 -8.29 14.95
C ILE A 76 -15.41 -9.64 15.53
N CYS A 77 -16.30 -10.34 14.83
CA CYS A 77 -16.68 -11.70 15.16
C CYS A 77 -15.53 -12.69 14.85
N ARG A 78 -15.11 -13.44 15.89
CA ARG A 78 -14.53 -14.80 15.85
C ARG A 78 -14.57 -15.57 14.54
N ASP A 79 -15.80 -15.77 14.13
CA ASP A 79 -16.20 -17.00 13.44
C ASP A 79 -16.46 -16.76 11.97
N CYS A 80 -16.96 -15.57 11.66
CA CYS A 80 -17.37 -15.18 10.33
C CYS A 80 -16.77 -13.85 9.88
N GLY A 81 -16.01 -13.16 10.75
CA GLY A 81 -15.38 -11.88 10.40
C GLY A 81 -16.33 -10.68 10.30
N TYR A 82 -17.58 -10.79 10.78
CA TYR A 82 -18.51 -9.65 10.82
C TYR A 82 -17.96 -8.53 11.71
N ILE A 83 -17.93 -7.30 11.20
CA ILE A 83 -17.43 -6.12 11.93
C ILE A 83 -18.61 -5.25 12.39
N TYR A 84 -18.78 -5.17 13.70
CA TYR A 84 -19.72 -4.29 14.39
C TYR A 84 -19.15 -2.86 14.46
N ASN A 85 -19.87 -1.90 13.86
CA ASN A 85 -19.48 -0.49 13.76
C ASN A 85 -20.62 0.47 14.14
N ASP A 86 -21.55 0.02 15.00
CA ASP A 86 -22.72 0.82 15.35
C ASP A 86 -22.37 1.99 16.27
N LYS A 87 -23.33 2.92 16.42
CA LYS A 87 -23.15 4.08 17.30
C LYS A 87 -23.12 3.71 18.77
N THR A 88 -23.79 2.62 19.14
CA THR A 88 -23.83 2.07 20.49
C THR A 88 -22.52 1.35 20.79
N PRO A 89 -21.85 1.68 21.91
CA PRO A 89 -20.65 0.95 22.32
C PRO A 89 -20.99 -0.52 22.60
N PHE A 90 -20.12 -1.43 22.19
CA PHE A 90 -20.31 -2.88 22.31
C PHE A 90 -20.46 -3.35 23.77
N ASP A 91 -19.86 -2.62 24.72
CA ASP A 91 -19.94 -2.95 26.15
C ASP A 91 -21.35 -2.81 26.71
N ASN A 92 -22.13 -1.83 26.21
CA ASN A 92 -23.51 -1.60 26.62
C ASN A 92 -24.52 -2.50 25.91
N LEU A 93 -24.07 -3.36 24.99
CA LEU A 93 -24.93 -4.30 24.29
C LEU A 93 -25.34 -5.44 25.22
N PRO A 94 -26.60 -5.89 25.24
CA PRO A 94 -27.01 -7.01 26.08
C PRO A 94 -26.22 -8.29 25.74
N ASP A 95 -26.01 -9.15 26.73
CA ASP A 95 -25.30 -10.42 26.55
C ASP A 95 -26.03 -11.41 25.61
N LYS A 96 -27.31 -11.14 25.34
CA LYS A 96 -28.13 -11.86 24.35
C LYS A 96 -27.89 -11.41 22.91
N TYR A 97 -26.92 -10.53 22.66
CA TYR A 97 -26.54 -10.18 21.30
C TYR A 97 -25.88 -11.37 20.59
N PHE A 98 -26.37 -11.65 19.38
CA PHE A 98 -25.84 -12.68 18.49
C PHE A 98 -25.35 -12.03 17.20
N CYS A 99 -24.27 -12.57 16.64
CA CYS A 99 -23.76 -12.14 15.34
C CYS A 99 -24.85 -12.33 14.27
N PRO A 100 -25.23 -11.29 13.50
CA PRO A 100 -26.30 -11.39 12.51
C PRO A 100 -25.94 -12.30 11.32
N VAL A 101 -24.66 -12.62 11.15
CA VAL A 101 -24.17 -13.45 10.03
C VAL A 101 -24.13 -14.92 10.40
N CYS A 102 -23.69 -15.27 11.61
CA CYS A 102 -23.41 -16.66 12.00
C CYS A 102 -24.08 -17.12 13.31
N GLY A 103 -24.82 -16.24 14.00
CA GLY A 103 -25.46 -16.58 15.28
C GLY A 103 -24.48 -16.77 16.46
N ALA A 104 -23.20 -16.41 16.30
CA ALA A 104 -22.23 -16.50 17.39
C ALA A 104 -22.58 -15.56 18.55
N PRO A 105 -22.44 -15.99 19.81
CA PRO A 105 -22.74 -15.15 20.97
C PRO A 105 -21.73 -13.99 21.12
N LYS A 106 -22.14 -12.90 21.80
CA LYS A 106 -21.33 -11.70 22.09
C LYS A 106 -19.90 -12.00 22.55
N ARG A 107 -19.69 -13.04 23.38
CA ARG A 107 -18.37 -13.47 23.88
C ARG A 107 -17.33 -13.84 22.81
N ARG A 108 -17.76 -14.16 21.59
CA ARG A 108 -16.89 -14.52 20.45
C ARG A 108 -16.38 -13.28 19.70
N PHE A 109 -16.90 -12.10 19.99
CA PHE A 109 -16.40 -10.85 19.43
C PHE A 109 -15.13 -10.40 20.12
N LYS A 110 -14.25 -9.73 19.38
CA LYS A 110 -13.04 -9.09 19.87
C LYS A 110 -12.93 -7.66 19.38
N PRO A 111 -12.23 -6.77 20.11
CA PRO A 111 -11.91 -5.45 19.60
C PRO A 111 -11.19 -5.57 18.26
N TYR A 112 -11.71 -4.86 17.25
CA TYR A 112 -11.11 -4.79 15.94
C TYR A 112 -10.02 -3.73 15.97
N VAL A 113 -8.77 -4.19 15.88
CA VAL A 113 -7.62 -3.32 15.68
C VAL A 113 -7.59 -2.97 14.19
N PRO A 114 -7.59 -1.67 13.81
CA PRO A 114 -7.62 -1.27 12.42
C PRO A 114 -6.43 -1.83 11.65
N ALA A 115 -6.59 -1.90 10.33
CA ALA A 115 -5.65 -2.55 9.43
C ALA A 115 -4.21 -2.07 9.65
N VAL A 116 -3.32 -3.05 9.75
CA VAL A 116 -1.88 -2.86 9.82
C VAL A 116 -1.46 -1.96 8.66
N GLU A 117 -0.73 -0.88 8.96
CA GLU A 117 -0.23 0.05 7.95
C GLU A 117 0.51 -0.72 6.85
N LYS A 118 0.38 -0.25 5.59
CA LYS A 118 0.86 -0.97 4.39
C LYS A 118 2.36 -1.33 4.45
N ASN A 119 3.12 -0.62 5.27
CA ASN A 119 4.56 -0.81 5.44
C ASN A 119 4.94 -1.67 6.66
N ALA A 120 3.98 -2.15 7.45
CA ALA A 120 4.27 -2.93 8.66
C ALA A 120 5.06 -4.23 8.37
N ASN A 121 5.00 -4.71 7.13
CA ASN A 121 5.71 -5.90 6.68
C ASN A 121 6.82 -5.62 5.65
N SER A 122 7.25 -4.36 5.48
CA SER A 122 8.30 -4.01 4.53
C SER A 122 9.65 -4.57 4.95
N THR A 123 10.55 -4.79 3.98
CA THR A 123 11.90 -5.32 4.25
C THR A 123 12.70 -4.43 5.19
N ASP A 124 12.51 -3.11 5.08
CA ASP A 124 13.24 -2.14 5.90
C ASP A 124 12.77 -2.19 7.36
N VAL A 125 11.46 -2.30 7.59
CA VAL A 125 10.88 -2.46 8.95
C VAL A 125 11.35 -3.77 9.59
N ARG A 126 11.42 -4.86 8.81
CA ARG A 126 11.94 -6.15 9.30
C ARG A 126 13.43 -6.09 9.65
N LYS A 127 14.24 -5.46 8.78
CA LYS A 127 15.69 -5.29 9.01
C LYS A 127 15.96 -4.43 10.23
N ALA A 128 15.21 -3.33 10.40
CA ALA A 128 15.30 -2.46 11.56
C ALA A 128 14.98 -3.21 12.86
N ARG A 129 13.86 -3.94 12.90
CA ARG A 129 13.47 -4.75 14.07
C ARG A 129 14.51 -5.81 14.42
N LYS A 130 15.08 -6.48 13.41
CA LYS A 130 16.15 -7.47 13.61
C LYS A 130 17.43 -6.82 14.14
N ALA A 131 17.79 -5.64 13.66
CA ALA A 131 18.98 -4.91 14.11
C ALA A 131 18.82 -4.42 15.56
N GLU A 132 17.63 -3.99 15.95
CA GLU A 132 17.30 -3.60 17.32
C GLU A 132 17.42 -4.78 18.29
N LEU A 133 16.77 -5.91 17.98
CA LEU A 133 16.91 -7.15 18.76
C LEU A 133 18.37 -7.60 18.92
N LYS A 134 19.18 -7.49 17.85
CA LYS A 134 20.60 -7.81 17.89
C LYS A 134 21.40 -6.84 18.77
N ARG A 135 21.02 -5.55 18.80
CA ARG A 135 21.65 -4.56 19.67
C ARG A 135 21.34 -4.88 21.14
N ASP A 136 20.08 -5.20 21.44
CA ASP A 136 19.65 -5.52 22.80
C ASP A 136 20.30 -6.81 23.32
N GLU A 137 20.46 -7.83 22.45
CA GLU A 137 21.21 -9.06 22.77
C GLU A 137 22.70 -8.77 23.06
N ALA A 138 23.31 -7.81 22.37
CA ALA A 138 24.72 -7.47 22.56
C ALA A 138 24.99 -6.60 23.81
N VAL A 139 23.95 -6.00 24.39
CA VAL A 139 24.03 -5.24 25.65
C VAL A 139 23.80 -6.15 26.87
N GLY A 140 23.34 -7.39 26.64
CA GLY A 140 23.18 -8.44 27.64
C GLY A 140 24.49 -9.05 28.12
#